data_AF-A0A3Q4HLX2-F1
#
_entry.id   AF-A0A3Q4HLX2-F1
#
_cell.length_a   1.000
_cell.length_b   1.000
_cell.length_c   1.000
_cell.angle_alpha   90.00
_cell.angle_beta   90.00
_cell.angle_gamma   90.00
#
_symmetry.space_group_name_H-M   'P 1'
#
loop_
_entity.id
_entity.type
_entity.pdbx_description
1 polymer ?
#
loop_
_entity_poly.entity_id
_entity_poly.type
_entity_poly.pdbx_seq_one_letter_code
_entity_poly.pdbx_strand_id
1 'polypeptide(L)'
;FLIHYIFTGCQVVGPHQPVVALVDDDVILPCHVEPAEDVTAEILEWTRFDLNPRFVHVWRSGQDLVNTRNPSYRGRTSLFINELKLGNISLKLSRVKLSDEGTYECSIPLMEKKSFVKLVVGK
;
A
#
# COMPACT_ATOMS: atom_id res chain seq x y z
N PHE A 1 -10.61 -19.92 -31.37
CA PHE A 1 -9.56 -18.92 -31.09
C PHE A 1 -10.02 -18.12 -29.89
N LEU A 2 -9.44 -18.47 -28.75
CA LEU A 2 -10.00 -18.29 -27.41
C LEU A 2 -9.83 -16.86 -26.88
N ILE A 3 -10.93 -16.40 -26.29
CA ILE A 3 -11.14 -15.32 -25.32
C ILE A 3 -10.65 -13.92 -25.71
N HIS A 4 -11.65 -13.08 -26.01
CA HIS A 4 -11.62 -11.64 -25.80
C HIS A 4 -10.85 -11.33 -24.51
N TYR A 5 -9.68 -10.71 -24.65
CA TYR A 5 -9.06 -9.90 -23.62
C TYR A 5 -10.13 -8.90 -23.13
N ILE A 6 -10.78 -9.21 -22.02
CA ILE A 6 -11.57 -8.21 -21.28
C ILE A 6 -10.55 -7.19 -20.82
N PHE A 7 -10.67 -5.97 -21.33
CA PHE A 7 -10.00 -4.79 -20.77
C PHE A 7 -10.35 -4.77 -19.28
N THR A 8 -9.42 -5.18 -18.40
CA THR A 8 -9.62 -5.12 -16.95
C THR A 8 -9.66 -3.65 -16.56
N GLY A 9 -10.88 -3.11 -16.44
CA GLY A 9 -11.19 -1.71 -16.15
C GLY A 9 -10.91 -1.31 -14.70
N CYS A 10 -10.21 -2.13 -13.92
CA CYS A 10 -9.88 -1.80 -12.55
C CYS A 10 -8.73 -0.80 -12.46
N GLN A 11 -8.73 -0.06 -11.36
CA GLN A 11 -7.70 0.92 -11.02
C GLN A 11 -7.41 0.84 -9.53
N VAL A 12 -6.22 1.26 -9.14
CA VAL A 12 -5.87 1.43 -7.73
C VAL A 12 -6.18 2.88 -7.36
N VAL A 13 -6.96 3.08 -6.31
CA VAL A 13 -7.47 4.37 -5.85
C VAL A 13 -6.90 4.67 -4.47
N GLY A 14 -6.35 5.88 -4.33
CA GLY A 14 -5.85 6.43 -3.07
C GLY A 14 -6.77 7.55 -2.59
N PRO A 15 -6.51 8.17 -1.44
CA PRO A 15 -7.35 9.25 -0.95
C PRO A 15 -7.12 10.52 -1.77
N HIS A 16 -8.18 11.31 -1.96
CA HIS A 16 -8.09 12.62 -2.59
C HIS A 16 -7.39 13.68 -1.72
N GLN A 17 -7.45 13.49 -0.40
CA GLN A 17 -6.86 14.40 0.58
C GLN A 17 -5.70 13.74 1.31
N PRO A 18 -4.73 14.52 1.82
CA PRO A 18 -3.69 13.98 2.67
C PRO A 18 -4.26 13.31 3.92
N VAL A 19 -3.64 12.21 4.33
CA VAL A 19 -3.89 11.57 5.62
C VAL A 19 -3.09 12.34 6.67
N VAL A 20 -3.71 12.65 7.79
CA VAL A 20 -3.06 13.34 8.92
C VAL A 20 -2.96 12.36 10.09
N ALA A 21 -1.81 12.31 10.73
CA ALA A 21 -1.58 11.55 11.96
C ALA A 21 -0.72 12.36 12.93
N LEU A 22 -0.85 12.09 14.23
CA LEU A 22 0.06 12.61 15.23
C LEU A 22 1.21 11.63 15.46
N VAL A 23 2.30 12.13 16.04
CA VAL A 23 3.40 11.26 16.51
C VAL A 23 2.86 10.25 17.53
N ASP A 24 3.38 9.02 17.48
CA ASP A 24 3.03 7.86 18.29
C ASP A 24 1.65 7.23 18.03
N ASP A 25 0.81 7.84 17.19
CA ASP A 25 -0.45 7.23 16.75
C ASP A 25 -0.25 6.05 15.79
N ASP A 26 -1.29 5.23 15.65
CA ASP A 26 -1.45 4.31 14.54
C ASP A 26 -2.28 4.99 13.43
N VAL A 27 -1.86 4.86 12.18
CA VAL A 27 -2.56 5.44 11.01
C VAL A 27 -2.84 4.38 9.96
N ILE A 28 -3.94 4.57 9.22
CA ILE A 28 -4.25 3.80 8.02
C ILE A 28 -4.00 4.70 6.82
N LEU A 29 -3.14 4.25 5.90
CA LEU A 29 -2.98 4.83 4.58
C LEU A 29 -3.94 4.11 3.63
N PRO A 30 -5.07 4.73 3.25
CA PRO A 30 -6.10 4.05 2.49
C PRO A 30 -5.65 3.85 1.04
N CYS A 31 -5.83 2.64 0.52
CA CYS A 31 -5.65 2.36 -0.89
C CYS A 31 -6.46 1.11 -1.25
N HIS A 32 -7.17 1.14 -2.37
CA HIS A 32 -8.05 0.03 -2.76
C HIS A 32 -8.16 -0.12 -4.28
N VAL A 33 -8.66 -1.26 -4.74
CA VAL A 33 -8.96 -1.51 -6.15
C VAL A 33 -10.43 -1.19 -6.43
N GLU A 34 -10.68 -0.48 -7.52
CA GLU A 34 -12.03 -0.13 -7.98
C GLU A 34 -12.21 -0.51 -9.46
N PRO A 35 -13.25 -1.29 -9.84
CA PRO A 35 -14.18 -1.98 -8.94
C PRO A 35 -13.45 -3.01 -8.05
N ALA A 36 -14.09 -3.41 -6.95
CA ALA A 36 -13.50 -4.35 -6.01
C ALA A 36 -13.18 -5.70 -6.68
N GLU A 37 -11.93 -6.14 -6.57
CA GLU A 37 -11.43 -7.40 -7.12
C GLU A 37 -10.63 -8.16 -6.04
N ASP A 38 -10.57 -9.49 -6.14
CA ASP A 38 -9.72 -10.29 -5.26
C ASP A 38 -8.27 -10.18 -5.70
N VAL A 39 -7.46 -9.51 -4.87
CA VAL A 39 -6.02 -9.30 -5.11
C VAL A 39 -5.14 -10.09 -4.13
N THR A 40 -5.69 -11.11 -3.48
CA THR A 40 -4.96 -11.93 -2.50
C THR A 40 -3.72 -12.61 -3.10
N ALA A 41 -3.83 -13.02 -4.37
CA ALA A 41 -2.77 -13.71 -5.11
C ALA A 41 -1.75 -12.75 -5.76
N GLU A 42 -2.04 -11.45 -5.78
CA GLU A 42 -1.21 -10.45 -6.45
C GLU A 42 0.01 -10.04 -5.64
N ILE A 43 0.96 -9.37 -6.30
CA ILE A 43 2.08 -8.69 -5.64
C ILE A 43 1.63 -7.27 -5.30
N LEU A 44 1.70 -6.91 -4.02
CA LEU A 44 1.33 -5.58 -3.55
C LEU A 44 2.57 -4.90 -2.99
N GLU A 45 2.84 -3.68 -3.43
CA GLU A 45 3.97 -2.91 -2.98
C GLU A 45 3.52 -1.56 -2.42
N TRP A 46 4.04 -1.24 -1.24
CA TRP A 46 4.05 0.11 -0.70
C TRP A 46 5.47 0.63 -0.75
N THR A 47 5.70 1.74 -1.44
CA THR A 47 7.03 2.33 -1.60
C THR A 47 7.05 3.82 -1.32
N ARG A 48 8.25 4.36 -1.10
CA ARG A 48 8.55 5.78 -0.95
C ARG A 48 9.80 6.12 -1.74
N PHE A 49 9.70 7.06 -2.67
CA PHE A 49 10.80 7.42 -3.57
C PHE A 49 11.97 8.11 -2.88
N ASP A 50 11.74 8.74 -1.74
CA ASP A 50 12.74 9.44 -0.95
C ASP A 50 13.52 8.53 0.02
N LEU A 51 13.23 7.22 0.02
CA LEU A 51 13.89 6.23 0.87
C LEU A 51 14.83 5.32 0.09
N ASN A 52 15.90 4.88 0.77
CA ASN A 52 16.76 3.80 0.30
C ASN A 52 17.02 2.80 1.45
N PRO A 53 16.54 1.55 1.36
CA PRO A 53 15.66 0.98 0.33
C PRO A 53 14.28 1.68 0.28
N ARG A 54 13.64 1.70 -0.89
CA ARG A 54 12.34 2.38 -1.10
C ARG A 54 11.12 1.65 -0.54
N PHE A 55 11.24 0.36 -0.23
CA PHE A 55 10.10 -0.48 0.12
C PHE A 55 9.66 -0.27 1.57
N VAL A 56 8.42 0.13 1.77
CA VAL A 56 7.76 0.30 3.07
C VAL A 56 7.04 -0.99 3.50
N HIS A 57 6.42 -1.69 2.54
CA HIS A 57 5.78 -2.98 2.75
C HIS A 57 5.70 -3.72 1.41
N VAL A 58 5.84 -5.05 1.43
CA VAL A 58 5.71 -5.91 0.25
C VAL A 58 4.95 -7.17 0.64
N TRP A 59 3.87 -7.44 -0.08
CA TRP A 59 3.08 -8.68 -0.01
C TRP A 59 3.29 -9.47 -1.30
N ARG A 60 3.64 -10.75 -1.17
CA ARG A 60 3.80 -11.65 -2.32
C ARG A 60 3.51 -13.08 -1.91
N SER A 61 2.75 -13.78 -2.74
CA SER A 61 2.50 -15.23 -2.59
C SER A 61 1.97 -15.61 -1.19
N GLY A 62 1.07 -14.79 -0.64
CA GLY A 62 0.47 -15.03 0.67
C GLY A 62 1.32 -14.65 1.88
N GLN A 63 2.47 -13.99 1.69
CA GLN A 63 3.42 -13.68 2.77
C GLN A 63 4.02 -12.27 2.65
N ASP A 64 4.32 -11.69 3.81
CA ASP A 64 5.10 -10.46 3.93
C ASP A 64 6.58 -10.72 3.63
N LEU A 65 7.15 -9.98 2.67
CA LEU A 65 8.58 -10.07 2.38
C LEU A 65 9.36 -9.06 3.25
N VAL A 66 9.91 -9.55 4.37
CA VAL A 66 10.57 -8.73 5.39
C VAL A 66 11.94 -8.21 4.97
N ASN A 67 12.64 -8.92 4.07
CA ASN A 67 14.06 -8.65 3.77
C ASN A 67 14.29 -7.47 2.82
N THR A 68 13.27 -7.05 2.07
CA THR A 68 13.36 -5.91 1.15
C THR A 68 12.90 -4.60 1.77
N ARG A 69 12.29 -4.66 2.96
CA ARG A 69 11.71 -3.50 3.66
C ARG A 69 12.78 -2.59 4.21
N ASN A 70 12.57 -1.28 4.08
CA ASN A 70 13.35 -0.26 4.75
C ASN A 70 13.32 -0.49 6.28
N PRO A 71 14.49 -0.52 6.96
CA PRO A 71 14.57 -0.82 8.39
C PRO A 71 13.66 0.04 9.28
N SER A 72 13.39 1.29 8.89
CA SER A 72 12.53 2.22 9.63
C SER A 72 11.07 1.76 9.78
N TYR A 73 10.63 0.80 8.94
CA TYR A 73 9.25 0.28 8.88
C TYR A 73 9.12 -1.17 9.34
N ARG A 74 10.23 -1.82 9.72
CA ARG A 74 10.20 -3.21 10.20
C ARG A 74 9.34 -3.31 11.45
N GLY A 75 8.39 -4.24 11.44
CA GLY A 75 7.47 -4.48 12.57
C GLY A 75 6.49 -3.35 12.84
N ARG A 76 6.35 -2.38 11.91
CA ARG A 76 5.45 -1.24 12.05
C ARG A 76 4.34 -1.19 11.00
N THR A 77 4.40 -2.06 9.99
CA THR A 77 3.44 -2.03 8.88
C THR A 77 2.79 -3.39 8.63
N SER A 78 1.50 -3.37 8.34
CA SER A 78 0.68 -4.55 8.02
C SER A 78 -0.44 -4.20 7.04
N LEU A 79 -0.84 -5.16 6.21
CA LEU A 79 -2.05 -5.07 5.38
C LEU A 79 -3.26 -5.71 6.08
N PHE A 80 -4.46 -5.36 5.61
CA PHE A 80 -5.72 -5.99 6.03
C PHE A 80 -5.97 -7.27 5.24
N ILE A 81 -5.23 -8.35 5.56
CA ILE A 81 -5.18 -9.58 4.74
C ILE A 81 -6.56 -10.17 4.40
N ASN A 82 -7.50 -10.14 5.35
CA ASN A 82 -8.86 -10.67 5.15
C ASN A 82 -9.71 -9.82 4.18
N GLU A 83 -9.27 -8.60 3.85
CA GLU A 83 -9.96 -7.64 2.99
C GLU A 83 -9.31 -7.52 1.61
N LEU A 84 -8.20 -8.22 1.36
CA LEU A 84 -7.58 -8.32 0.02
C LEU A 84 -8.54 -8.91 -1.01
N LYS A 85 -9.40 -9.86 -0.59
CA LYS A 85 -10.46 -10.44 -1.42
C LYS A 85 -11.53 -9.44 -1.88
N LEU A 86 -11.57 -8.27 -1.25
CA LEU A 86 -12.47 -7.16 -1.57
C LEU A 86 -11.70 -5.96 -2.16
N GLY A 87 -10.44 -6.14 -2.55
CA GLY A 87 -9.61 -5.11 -3.15
C GLY A 87 -9.02 -4.10 -2.16
N ASN A 88 -9.15 -4.30 -0.84
CA ASN A 88 -8.57 -3.36 0.12
C ASN A 88 -7.06 -3.63 0.32
N ILE A 89 -6.22 -2.76 -0.23
CA ILE A 89 -4.76 -2.84 -0.12
C ILE A 89 -4.17 -1.77 0.82
N SER A 90 -5.01 -1.23 1.71
CA SER A 90 -4.64 -0.20 2.68
C SER A 90 -3.53 -0.68 3.62
N LEU A 91 -2.63 0.24 3.96
CA LEU A 91 -1.52 -0.04 4.86
C LEU A 91 -1.81 0.52 6.25
N LYS A 92 -1.77 -0.33 7.28
CA LYS A 92 -1.64 0.15 8.65
C LYS A 92 -0.17 0.46 8.94
N LEU A 93 0.11 1.65 9.46
CA LEU A 93 1.42 2.07 9.98
C LEU A 93 1.28 2.42 11.46
N SER A 94 2.02 1.71 12.32
CA SER A 94 1.97 1.90 13.78
C SER A 94 3.05 2.82 14.32
N ARG A 95 2.74 3.51 15.42
CA ARG A 95 3.64 4.41 16.17
C ARG A 95 4.32 5.43 15.25
N VAL A 96 3.51 6.26 14.58
CA VAL A 96 3.96 7.23 13.56
C VAL A 96 5.07 8.12 14.11
N LYS A 97 6.06 8.41 13.25
CA LYS A 97 7.20 9.28 13.51
C LYS A 97 7.16 10.46 12.54
N LEU A 98 7.78 11.58 12.90
CA LEU A 98 7.94 12.73 12.00
C LEU A 98 8.62 12.34 10.67
N SER A 99 9.55 11.38 10.70
CA SER A 99 10.23 10.86 9.49
C SER A 99 9.30 10.06 8.56
N ASP A 100 8.14 9.64 9.05
CA ASP A 100 7.17 8.91 8.23
C ASP A 100 6.34 9.86 7.34
N GLU A 101 6.40 11.18 7.57
CA GLU A 101 5.83 12.16 6.64
C GLU A 101 6.41 11.97 5.24
N GLY A 102 5.54 12.02 4.23
CA GLY A 102 5.93 11.84 2.84
C GLY A 102 4.81 11.31 1.95
N THR A 103 5.15 11.10 0.68
CA THR A 103 4.25 10.51 -0.32
C THR A 103 4.61 9.05 -0.53
N TYR A 104 3.64 8.18 -0.25
CA TYR A 104 3.71 6.76 -0.45
C TYR A 104 3.08 6.39 -1.79
N GLU A 105 3.64 5.42 -2.51
CA GLU A 105 3.03 4.78 -3.67
C GLU A 105 2.48 3.41 -3.23
N CYS A 106 1.20 3.15 -3.49
CA CYS A 106 0.60 1.82 -3.38
C CYS A 106 0.39 1.27 -4.79
N SER A 107 0.88 0.07 -5.08
CA SER A 107 0.85 -0.48 -6.44
C SER A 107 0.65 -1.98 -6.50
N ILE A 108 0.12 -2.41 -7.65
CA ILE A 108 0.02 -3.80 -8.09
C ILE A 108 0.85 -3.91 -9.38
N PRO A 109 2.16 -4.22 -9.28
CA PRO A 109 3.10 -4.04 -10.39
C PRO A 109 2.74 -4.86 -11.63
N LEU A 110 2.27 -6.10 -11.46
CA LEU A 110 1.91 -6.98 -12.58
C LEU A 110 0.68 -6.50 -13.37
N MET A 111 -0.15 -5.66 -12.75
CA MET A 111 -1.32 -5.04 -13.39
C MET A 111 -1.03 -3.62 -13.89
N GLU A 112 0.19 -3.12 -13.65
CA GLU A 112 0.60 -1.74 -13.92
C GLU A 112 -0.34 -0.69 -13.29
N LYS A 113 -0.95 -1.01 -12.15
CA LYS A 113 -1.85 -0.11 -11.42
C LYS A 113 -1.17 0.44 -10.19
N LYS A 114 -1.41 1.73 -9.92
CA LYS A 114 -0.88 2.41 -8.75
C LYS A 114 -1.66 3.67 -8.39
N SER A 115 -1.50 4.08 -7.14
CA SER A 115 -1.94 5.37 -6.62
C SER A 115 -0.96 5.90 -5.59
N PHE A 116 -1.21 7.12 -5.12
CA PHE A 116 -0.37 7.81 -4.16
C PHE A 116 -1.16 8.22 -2.92
N VAL A 117 -0.51 8.14 -1.77
CA VAL A 117 -1.05 8.57 -0.48
C VAL A 117 -0.06 9.53 0.17
N LYS A 118 -0.48 10.77 0.41
CA LYS A 118 0.32 11.75 1.17
C LYS A 118 -0.01 11.62 2.66
N LEU A 119 0.99 11.34 3.48
CA LEU A 119 0.90 11.40 4.94
C LEU A 119 1.52 12.71 5.42
N VAL A 120 0.80 13.44 6.27
CA VAL A 120 1.26 14.63 6.99
C VAL A 120 1.29 14.30 8.47
N VAL A 121 2.39 14.64 9.15
CA VAL A 121 2.59 14.26 10.56
C VAL A 121 2.60 15.50 11.46
N GLY A 122 1.62 15.59 12.35
CA GLY A 122 1.55 16.60 13.40
C GLY A 122 2.31 16.18 14.67
N LYS A 123 2.64 17.15 15.52
CA LYS A 123 3.15 16.95 16.88
C LYS A 123 2.05 17.06 17.91
#